data_AF-A0A4U0Y9Z3-F1
#
_entry.id   AF-A0A4U0Y9Z3-F1
#
_cell.length_a   1.000
_cell.length_b   1.000
_cell.length_c   1.000
_cell.angle_alpha   90.00
_cell.angle_beta   90.00
_cell.angle_gamma   90.00
#
_symmetry.space_group_name_H-M   'P 1'
#
loop_
_entity.id
_entity.type
_entity.pdbx_description
1 polymer ?
#
loop_
_entity_poly.entity_id
_entity_poly.type
_entity_poly.pdbx_seq_one_letter_code
_entity_poly.pdbx_strand_id
1 'polypeptide(L)'
;MRLLVLQGADLAPDVQLRLERLILGGPPRRMYSPDLNSGDWQALVDRAVWLRLAKLQEGGARLGEESAVRLSCLQDEYPELQMSPHQREEFLHWMSGTGDPDFDANRVVDIAPRNRDELAAWLKEKPQTDHPLHEDDWWRKCRKHFCRSFLALCDLAEEDVWPLVRWREAFQAWSSGPVQVKRSWRYAAPFVLTMPDFVLQENARSITNWIKVAAESTERHEQTLIGVGQRILDLPLDADSGIRIDGEMSSSPVMDAINHPIGHVVQALLAYWFRRSPKDGDGLPDELRAMFSQVCDDRVDRYRHGRVLLASRLIALYRVDRDWTRSSLLPLFDWGHDVAEARAAWEGFLWSPRLYLPLVIEFKEQLLLTATHFEELGEHKRQFATFLTYVALGSVEGYSDKELRDAIGCLPQEGLEDVAKALAQALVGAGDQSEEYWRNRVLPFLQKVWPKSRELASSNIAESFSRLCVASSGEFPAARAEVDSWLSRVEHPEFVVRDLEKSGLASRFPEAALSFLDRIIVDQPWGARKLGACLIAIEGASPSLREDHRFRRLYEYARQHGL
;
A
#
# COMPACT_ATOMS: atom_id res chain seq x y z
N MET A 1 -36.68 -8.50 7.84
CA MET A 1 -37.59 -9.64 7.64
C MET A 1 -37.76 -10.51 8.88
N ARG A 2 -36.73 -10.68 9.75
CA ARG A 2 -36.80 -11.46 10.99
C ARG A 2 -38.01 -11.19 11.88
N LEU A 3 -38.42 -9.92 12.01
CA LEU A 3 -39.58 -9.55 12.83
C LEU A 3 -40.87 -10.23 12.39
N LEU A 4 -41.09 -10.42 11.08
CA LEU A 4 -42.28 -11.11 10.56
C LEU A 4 -42.28 -12.59 10.97
N VAL A 5 -41.12 -13.24 10.93
CA VAL A 5 -40.95 -14.63 11.36
C VAL A 5 -41.16 -14.77 12.87
N LEU A 6 -40.61 -13.86 13.66
CA LEU A 6 -40.69 -13.93 15.13
C LEU A 6 -42.07 -13.59 15.70
N GLN A 7 -42.92 -12.89 14.94
CA GLN A 7 -44.21 -12.42 15.43
C GLN A 7 -45.39 -13.06 14.72
N GLY A 8 -45.17 -13.79 13.63
CA GLY A 8 -46.25 -14.31 12.77
C GLY A 8 -47.34 -15.08 13.51
N ALA A 9 -46.96 -15.97 14.42
CA ALA A 9 -47.90 -16.75 15.24
C ALA A 9 -48.63 -15.94 16.34
N ASP A 10 -48.05 -14.80 16.75
CA ASP A 10 -48.53 -13.98 17.87
C ASP A 10 -49.34 -12.76 17.41
N LEU A 11 -49.58 -12.59 16.10
CA LEU A 11 -50.34 -11.47 15.57
C LEU A 11 -51.83 -11.59 15.93
N ALA A 12 -52.39 -10.51 16.46
CA ALA A 12 -53.84 -10.39 16.60
C ALA A 12 -54.51 -10.39 15.20
N PRO A 13 -55.71 -11.01 15.04
CA PRO A 13 -56.33 -11.18 13.72
C PRO A 13 -56.56 -9.88 12.93
N ASP A 14 -56.90 -8.78 13.62
CA ASP A 14 -57.10 -7.46 13.02
C ASP A 14 -55.79 -6.83 12.53
N VAL A 15 -54.70 -7.03 13.27
CA VAL A 15 -53.35 -6.59 12.93
C VAL A 15 -52.81 -7.40 11.75
N GLN A 16 -53.01 -8.72 11.76
CA GLN A 16 -52.61 -9.61 10.66
C GLN A 16 -53.29 -9.22 9.36
N LEU A 17 -54.61 -9.00 9.37
CA LEU A 17 -55.36 -8.58 8.18
C LEU A 17 -54.86 -7.24 7.62
N ARG A 18 -54.52 -6.28 8.51
CA ARG A 18 -53.97 -4.99 8.10
C ARG A 18 -52.57 -5.13 7.49
N LEU A 19 -51.73 -5.98 8.08
CA LEU A 19 -50.38 -6.25 7.59
C LEU A 19 -50.41 -6.94 6.23
N GLU A 20 -51.26 -7.94 6.05
CA GLU A 20 -51.46 -8.65 4.78
C GLU A 20 -51.90 -7.70 3.65
N ARG A 21 -52.88 -6.82 3.90
CA ARG A 21 -53.29 -5.80 2.93
C ARG A 21 -52.15 -4.86 2.55
N LEU A 22 -51.30 -4.49 3.50
CA LEU A 22 -50.13 -3.66 3.24
C LEU A 22 -49.08 -4.41 2.41
N ILE A 23 -48.89 -5.69 2.66
CA ILE A 23 -47.96 -6.52 1.88
C ILE A 23 -48.48 -6.66 0.44
N LEU A 24 -49.77 -6.96 0.25
CA LEU A 24 -50.40 -7.07 -1.08
C LEU A 24 -50.36 -5.77 -1.88
N GLY A 25 -50.37 -4.61 -1.21
CA GLY A 25 -50.22 -3.30 -1.85
C GLY A 25 -48.82 -3.04 -2.43
N GLY A 26 -47.83 -3.89 -2.16
CA GLY A 26 -46.47 -3.76 -2.64
C GLY A 26 -45.69 -2.59 -1.98
N PRO A 27 -44.40 -2.45 -2.28
CA PRO A 27 -43.59 -1.38 -1.72
C PRO A 27 -43.91 -0.02 -2.38
N PRO A 28 -43.81 1.11 -1.66
CA PRO A 28 -44.11 2.42 -2.23
C PRO A 28 -43.18 2.78 -3.41
N ARG A 29 -43.76 3.16 -4.57
CA ARG A 29 -43.01 3.50 -5.80
C ARG A 29 -41.93 4.57 -5.61
N ARG A 30 -42.16 5.51 -4.68
CA ARG A 30 -41.25 6.61 -4.33
C ARG A 30 -39.90 6.16 -3.74
N MET A 31 -39.78 4.91 -3.29
CA MET A 31 -38.54 4.38 -2.70
C MET A 31 -37.56 3.83 -3.75
N TYR A 32 -37.93 3.83 -5.03
CA TYR A 32 -37.15 3.23 -6.11
C TYR A 32 -36.94 4.21 -7.26
N SER A 33 -35.90 3.97 -8.06
CA SER A 33 -35.52 4.85 -9.18
C SER A 33 -36.70 5.12 -10.13
N PRO A 34 -36.92 6.38 -10.57
CA PRO A 34 -37.95 6.70 -11.55
C PRO A 34 -37.72 6.01 -12.92
N ASP A 35 -36.49 5.60 -13.22
CA ASP A 35 -36.08 5.08 -14.54
C ASP A 35 -36.39 3.58 -14.77
N LEU A 36 -36.93 2.88 -13.76
CA LEU A 36 -37.34 1.48 -13.90
C LEU A 36 -38.49 1.34 -14.90
N ASN A 37 -38.35 0.45 -15.88
CA ASN A 37 -39.43 0.11 -16.79
C ASN A 37 -40.57 -0.65 -16.06
N SER A 38 -41.73 -0.77 -16.70
CA SER A 38 -42.92 -1.37 -16.08
C SER A 38 -42.75 -2.85 -15.75
N GLY A 39 -41.99 -3.61 -16.55
CA GLY A 39 -41.73 -5.03 -16.32
C GLY A 39 -40.84 -5.28 -15.11
N ASP A 40 -39.71 -4.56 -15.03
CA ASP A 40 -38.76 -4.64 -13.91
C ASP A 40 -39.39 -4.16 -12.61
N TRP A 41 -40.23 -3.13 -12.67
CA TRP A 41 -41.00 -2.68 -11.52
C TRP A 41 -41.97 -3.76 -11.03
N GLN A 42 -42.69 -4.41 -11.95
CA GLN A 42 -43.65 -5.46 -11.59
C GLN A 42 -42.93 -6.67 -10.97
N ALA A 43 -41.83 -7.13 -11.56
CA ALA A 43 -41.01 -8.22 -11.01
C ALA A 43 -40.46 -7.89 -9.62
N LEU A 44 -40.07 -6.63 -9.38
CA LEU A 44 -39.63 -6.18 -8.06
C LEU A 44 -40.76 -6.21 -7.03
N VAL A 45 -41.94 -5.69 -7.39
CA VAL A 45 -43.14 -5.73 -6.54
C VAL A 45 -43.49 -7.17 -6.20
N ASP A 46 -43.51 -8.05 -7.18
CA ASP A 46 -43.88 -9.46 -7.02
C ASP A 46 -42.90 -10.21 -6.11
N ARG A 47 -41.59 -10.01 -6.30
CA ARG A 47 -40.57 -10.54 -5.39
C ARG A 47 -40.72 -9.99 -3.97
N ALA A 48 -41.04 -8.71 -3.83
CA ALA A 48 -41.20 -8.06 -2.53
C ALA A 48 -42.44 -8.53 -1.77
N VAL A 49 -43.54 -8.80 -2.49
CA VAL A 49 -44.79 -9.36 -1.96
C VAL A 49 -44.56 -10.81 -1.54
N TRP A 50 -44.02 -11.63 -2.46
CA TRP A 50 -43.69 -13.03 -2.21
C TRP A 50 -42.85 -13.19 -0.94
N LEU A 51 -41.74 -12.44 -0.83
CA LEU A 51 -40.82 -12.58 0.29
C LEU A 51 -41.48 -12.32 1.65
N ARG A 52 -42.34 -11.29 1.72
CA ARG A 52 -43.00 -10.91 2.98
C ARG A 52 -44.11 -11.88 3.36
N LEU A 53 -44.89 -12.38 2.40
CA LEU A 53 -45.91 -13.40 2.65
C LEU A 53 -45.27 -14.74 3.04
N ALA A 54 -44.22 -15.16 2.33
CA ALA A 54 -43.48 -16.38 2.63
C ALA A 54 -42.85 -16.32 4.03
N LYS A 55 -42.22 -15.20 4.41
CA LYS A 55 -41.66 -14.99 5.76
C LYS A 55 -42.73 -14.94 6.86
N LEU A 56 -43.91 -14.40 6.56
CA LEU A 56 -45.04 -14.37 7.50
C LEU A 56 -45.60 -15.77 7.73
N GLN A 57 -45.71 -16.58 6.67
CA GLN A 57 -46.11 -17.99 6.76
C GLN A 57 -45.04 -18.85 7.47
N GLU A 58 -43.74 -18.60 7.22
CA GLU A 58 -42.63 -19.24 7.94
C GLU A 58 -42.70 -18.96 9.45
N GLY A 59 -43.15 -17.76 9.83
CA GLY A 59 -43.38 -17.37 11.23
C GLY A 59 -44.61 -17.99 11.91
N GLY A 60 -45.32 -18.89 11.24
CA GLY A 60 -46.49 -19.59 11.78
C GLY A 60 -47.82 -18.84 11.63
N ALA A 61 -47.86 -17.71 10.92
CA ALA A 61 -49.12 -17.01 10.63
C ALA A 61 -49.97 -17.79 9.63
N ARG A 62 -51.28 -17.90 9.89
CA ARG A 62 -52.24 -18.47 8.94
C ARG A 62 -52.74 -17.38 8.01
N LEU A 63 -52.12 -17.25 6.84
CA LEU A 63 -52.46 -16.21 5.85
C LEU A 63 -53.97 -16.21 5.53
N GLY A 64 -54.53 -15.01 5.36
CA GLY A 64 -55.89 -14.83 4.85
C GLY A 64 -56.03 -15.35 3.41
N GLU A 65 -57.27 -15.61 2.99
CA GLU A 65 -57.58 -16.23 1.70
C GLU A 65 -56.96 -15.50 0.51
N GLU A 66 -57.06 -14.17 0.46
CA GLU A 66 -56.50 -13.33 -0.60
C GLU A 66 -54.97 -13.41 -0.67
N SER A 67 -54.29 -13.35 0.49
CA SER A 67 -52.83 -13.45 0.59
C SER A 67 -52.31 -14.84 0.24
N ALA A 68 -53.02 -15.89 0.66
CA ALA A 68 -52.68 -17.26 0.35
C ALA A 68 -52.78 -17.54 -1.16
N VAL A 69 -53.85 -17.06 -1.81
CA VAL A 69 -54.01 -17.15 -3.27
C VAL A 69 -52.89 -16.40 -3.98
N ARG A 70 -52.58 -15.15 -3.58
CA ARG A 70 -51.50 -14.39 -4.21
C ARG A 70 -50.14 -15.06 -4.06
N LEU A 71 -49.83 -15.59 -2.89
CA LEU A 71 -48.58 -16.31 -2.66
C LEU A 71 -48.47 -17.55 -3.56
N SER A 72 -49.54 -18.33 -3.70
CA SER A 72 -49.57 -19.49 -4.60
C SER A 72 -49.33 -19.09 -6.05
N CYS A 73 -50.02 -18.06 -6.55
CA CYS A 73 -49.81 -17.57 -7.91
C CYS A 73 -48.36 -17.13 -8.16
N LEU A 74 -47.73 -16.44 -7.19
CA LEU A 74 -46.34 -16.01 -7.31
C LEU A 74 -45.36 -17.18 -7.30
N GLN A 75 -45.66 -18.26 -6.57
CA GLN A 75 -44.85 -19.48 -6.58
C GLN A 75 -44.96 -20.27 -7.90
N ASP A 76 -46.13 -20.24 -8.53
CA ASP A 76 -46.35 -20.86 -9.85
C ASP A 76 -45.73 -20.04 -10.99
N GLU A 77 -45.82 -18.71 -10.91
CA GLU A 77 -45.30 -17.79 -11.92
C GLU A 77 -43.77 -17.65 -11.88
N TYR A 78 -43.16 -17.78 -10.69
CA TYR A 78 -41.71 -17.66 -10.48
C TYR A 78 -41.14 -18.87 -9.69
N PRO A 79 -40.97 -20.04 -10.32
CA PRO A 79 -40.46 -21.25 -9.65
C PRO A 79 -39.06 -21.10 -9.04
N GLU A 80 -38.28 -20.12 -9.50
CA GLU A 80 -36.96 -19.77 -8.98
C GLU A 80 -37.00 -19.01 -7.65
N LEU A 81 -38.15 -18.45 -7.26
CA LEU A 81 -38.32 -17.78 -5.96
C LEU A 81 -38.48 -18.84 -4.86
N GLN A 82 -37.33 -19.29 -4.36
CA GLN A 82 -37.23 -20.22 -3.24
C GLN A 82 -36.51 -19.56 -2.05
N MET A 83 -36.96 -19.90 -0.85
CA MET A 83 -36.33 -19.45 0.39
C MET A 83 -34.95 -20.10 0.53
N SER A 84 -33.91 -19.30 0.74
CA SER A 84 -32.58 -19.85 0.98
C SER A 84 -32.54 -20.65 2.29
N PRO A 85 -31.86 -21.81 2.33
CA PRO A 85 -31.61 -22.54 3.57
C PRO A 85 -30.77 -21.74 4.59
N HIS A 86 -30.11 -20.65 4.16
CA HIS A 86 -29.24 -19.83 5.00
C HIS A 86 -29.86 -18.49 5.43
N GLN A 87 -31.17 -18.29 5.20
CA GLN A 87 -31.90 -17.09 5.64
C GLN A 87 -31.31 -15.75 5.15
N ARG A 88 -30.62 -15.75 4.00
CA ARG A 88 -30.00 -14.54 3.40
C ARG A 88 -30.99 -13.39 3.21
N GLU A 89 -32.27 -13.71 3.03
CA GLU A 89 -33.36 -12.75 2.83
C GLU A 89 -33.70 -11.94 4.10
N GLU A 90 -33.07 -12.27 5.24
CA GLU A 90 -33.22 -11.53 6.49
C GLU A 90 -32.30 -10.31 6.60
N PHE A 91 -31.28 -10.22 5.75
CA PHE A 91 -30.28 -9.17 5.76
C PHE A 91 -30.56 -8.15 4.64
N LEU A 92 -30.30 -6.86 4.94
CA LEU A 92 -30.37 -5.79 3.93
C LEU A 92 -29.25 -5.90 2.90
N HIS A 93 -28.12 -6.46 3.31
CA HIS A 93 -26.95 -6.72 2.47
C HIS A 93 -26.39 -8.08 2.87
N TRP A 94 -26.24 -8.97 1.89
CA TRP A 94 -25.65 -10.30 2.05
C TRP A 94 -24.52 -10.45 1.05
N MET A 95 -23.33 -10.80 1.54
CA MET A 95 -22.19 -11.15 0.70
C MET A 95 -21.77 -12.57 1.05
N SER A 96 -21.61 -13.39 0.01
CA SER A 96 -21.07 -14.76 0.09
C SER A 96 -19.79 -14.83 -0.74
N GLY A 97 -18.76 -15.48 -0.23
CA GLY A 97 -17.46 -15.66 -0.87
C GLY A 97 -17.09 -17.12 -1.08
N THR A 98 -15.92 -17.34 -1.70
CA THR A 98 -15.40 -18.70 -1.92
C THR A 98 -15.24 -19.45 -0.60
N GLY A 99 -15.88 -20.62 -0.49
CA GLY A 99 -15.93 -21.42 0.74
C GLY A 99 -17.24 -21.33 1.51
N ASP A 100 -18.13 -20.40 1.14
CA ASP A 100 -19.49 -20.37 1.67
C ASP A 100 -20.39 -21.36 0.92
N PRO A 101 -21.22 -22.17 1.60
CA PRO A 101 -22.06 -23.20 0.97
C PRO A 101 -23.03 -22.65 -0.09
N ASP A 102 -23.54 -21.43 0.11
CA ASP A 102 -24.44 -20.74 -0.82
C ASP A 102 -23.71 -20.18 -2.05
N PHE A 103 -22.45 -19.78 -1.90
CA PHE A 103 -21.59 -19.39 -3.03
C PHE A 103 -21.23 -20.60 -3.88
N ASP A 104 -20.76 -21.69 -3.27
CA ASP A 104 -20.31 -22.87 -3.99
C ASP A 104 -21.46 -23.66 -4.64
N ALA A 105 -22.66 -23.66 -4.05
CA ALA A 105 -23.84 -24.32 -4.63
C ALA A 105 -24.36 -23.68 -5.92
N ASN A 106 -24.05 -22.39 -6.16
CA ASN A 106 -24.53 -21.63 -7.31
C ASN A 106 -23.46 -21.43 -8.40
N ARG A 107 -22.27 -22.04 -8.25
CA ARG A 107 -21.21 -21.96 -9.27
C ARG A 107 -21.50 -22.93 -10.41
N VAL A 108 -21.48 -22.40 -11.64
CA VAL A 108 -21.43 -23.20 -12.86
C VAL A 108 -20.00 -23.19 -13.33
N VAL A 109 -19.34 -24.36 -13.30
CA VAL A 109 -17.96 -24.50 -13.75
C VAL A 109 -17.93 -25.30 -15.04
N ASP A 110 -17.57 -24.65 -16.14
CA ASP A 110 -17.27 -25.35 -17.39
C ASP A 110 -15.93 -26.09 -17.27
N ILE A 111 -15.94 -27.38 -17.61
CA ILE A 111 -14.78 -28.26 -17.47
C ILE A 111 -14.15 -28.39 -18.84
N ALA A 112 -12.98 -27.80 -19.03
CA ALA A 112 -12.29 -27.89 -20.29
C ALA A 112 -12.02 -29.37 -20.65
N PRO A 113 -11.95 -29.75 -21.92
CA PRO A 113 -11.67 -31.14 -22.31
C PRO A 113 -10.28 -31.64 -21.87
N ARG A 114 -10.12 -32.96 -21.77
CA ARG A 114 -8.83 -33.60 -21.41
C ARG A 114 -7.96 -33.94 -22.61
N ASN A 115 -8.59 -34.22 -23.76
CA ASN A 115 -7.93 -34.48 -25.02
C ASN A 115 -7.41 -33.16 -25.60
N ARG A 116 -6.23 -33.18 -26.24
CA ARG A 116 -5.59 -32.00 -26.83
C ARG A 116 -6.43 -31.39 -27.97
N ASP A 117 -6.98 -32.22 -28.85
CA ASP A 117 -7.73 -31.76 -30.02
C ASP A 117 -9.06 -31.12 -29.60
N GLU A 118 -9.77 -31.78 -28.69
CA GLU A 118 -11.00 -31.24 -28.08
C GLU A 118 -10.72 -29.96 -27.29
N LEU A 119 -9.59 -29.91 -26.57
CA LEU A 119 -9.18 -28.73 -25.83
C LEU A 119 -8.86 -27.56 -26.78
N ALA A 120 -8.16 -27.81 -27.89
CA ALA A 120 -7.89 -26.78 -28.89
C ALA A 120 -9.19 -26.22 -29.48
N ALA A 121 -10.17 -27.07 -29.80
CA ALA A 121 -11.49 -26.63 -30.24
C ALA A 121 -12.21 -25.78 -29.19
N TRP A 122 -12.24 -26.25 -27.93
CA TRP A 122 -12.87 -25.54 -26.82
C TRP A 122 -12.21 -24.18 -26.54
N LEU A 123 -10.89 -24.07 -26.69
CA LEU A 123 -10.16 -22.80 -26.51
C LEU A 123 -10.51 -21.72 -27.56
N LYS A 124 -11.12 -22.11 -28.70
CA LYS A 124 -11.65 -21.15 -29.69
C LYS A 124 -12.95 -20.50 -29.23
N GLU A 125 -13.67 -21.13 -28.29
CA GLU A 125 -14.93 -20.62 -27.78
C GLU A 125 -14.70 -19.44 -26.82
N LYS A 126 -15.57 -18.43 -26.88
CA LYS A 126 -15.54 -17.31 -25.94
C LYS A 126 -16.04 -17.82 -24.57
N PRO A 127 -15.39 -17.43 -23.46
CA PRO A 127 -15.91 -17.72 -22.13
C PRO A 127 -17.34 -17.19 -22.00
N GLN A 128 -18.27 -18.01 -21.52
CA GLN A 128 -19.63 -17.57 -21.25
C GLN A 128 -19.63 -16.59 -20.08
N THR A 129 -20.11 -15.36 -20.32
CA THR A 129 -20.21 -14.28 -19.32
C THR A 129 -21.64 -13.99 -18.88
N ASP A 130 -22.62 -14.77 -19.35
CA ASP A 130 -24.04 -14.47 -19.15
C ASP A 130 -24.50 -14.68 -17.69
N HIS A 131 -23.71 -15.37 -16.87
CA HIS A 131 -23.98 -15.56 -15.44
C HIS A 131 -22.78 -15.10 -14.59
N PRO A 132 -22.98 -14.24 -13.56
CA PRO A 132 -21.89 -13.67 -12.74
C PRO A 132 -21.01 -14.69 -12.00
N LEU A 133 -21.52 -15.91 -11.79
CA LEU A 133 -20.81 -17.02 -11.14
C LEU A 133 -20.38 -18.13 -12.12
N HIS A 134 -20.41 -17.86 -13.42
CA HIS A 134 -19.89 -18.78 -14.43
C HIS A 134 -18.36 -18.66 -14.47
N GLU A 135 -17.69 -19.78 -14.23
CA GLU A 135 -16.23 -19.88 -14.31
C GLU A 135 -15.88 -21.10 -15.17
N ASP A 136 -14.65 -21.17 -15.67
CA ASP A 136 -14.11 -22.41 -16.22
C ASP A 136 -12.86 -22.86 -15.47
N ASP A 137 -12.46 -24.12 -15.69
CA ASP A 137 -11.29 -24.68 -15.01
C ASP A 137 -9.95 -24.44 -15.74
N TRP A 138 -9.92 -23.60 -16.78
CA TRP A 138 -8.76 -23.44 -17.67
C TRP A 138 -7.50 -23.02 -16.92
N TRP A 139 -7.59 -22.01 -16.05
CA TRP A 139 -6.44 -21.57 -15.24
C TRP A 139 -5.84 -22.72 -14.40
N ARG A 140 -6.72 -23.54 -13.79
CA ARG A 140 -6.30 -24.70 -12.98
C ARG A 140 -5.64 -25.76 -13.86
N LYS A 141 -6.13 -25.97 -15.09
CA LYS A 141 -5.51 -26.86 -16.06
C LYS A 141 -4.15 -26.37 -16.52
N CYS A 142 -4.01 -25.10 -16.86
CA CYS A 142 -2.71 -24.49 -17.21
C CYS A 142 -1.67 -24.72 -16.12
N ARG A 143 -2.08 -24.58 -14.85
CA ARG A 143 -1.21 -24.82 -13.70
C ARG A 143 -0.84 -26.30 -13.50
N LYS A 144 -1.81 -27.22 -13.61
CA LYS A 144 -1.60 -28.67 -13.35
C LYS A 144 -1.00 -29.43 -14.53
N HIS A 145 -1.40 -29.09 -15.75
CA HIS A 145 -1.14 -29.85 -16.98
C HIS A 145 -0.42 -29.02 -18.05
N PHE A 146 0.62 -28.28 -17.64
CA PHE A 146 1.39 -27.35 -18.48
C PHE A 146 1.60 -27.83 -19.92
N CYS A 147 2.21 -29.01 -20.14
CA CYS A 147 2.56 -29.47 -21.49
C CYS A 147 1.34 -29.59 -22.40
N ARG A 148 0.19 -30.05 -21.90
CA ARG A 148 -1.02 -30.21 -22.72
C ARG A 148 -1.64 -28.84 -23.03
N SER A 149 -1.77 -27.98 -22.02
CA SER A 149 -2.30 -26.63 -22.20
C SER A 149 -1.44 -25.81 -23.16
N PHE A 150 -0.12 -25.84 -23.00
CA PHE A 150 0.81 -25.12 -23.87
C PHE A 150 0.76 -25.65 -25.30
N LEU A 151 0.81 -26.97 -25.49
CA LEU A 151 0.79 -27.57 -26.83
C LEU A 151 -0.54 -27.33 -27.56
N ALA A 152 -1.68 -27.34 -26.86
CA ALA A 152 -2.97 -26.99 -27.46
C ALA A 152 -3.01 -25.52 -27.91
N LEU A 153 -2.42 -24.60 -27.12
CA LEU A 153 -2.28 -23.20 -27.52
C LEU A 153 -1.31 -23.03 -28.70
N CYS A 154 -0.25 -23.85 -28.79
CA CYS A 154 0.65 -23.86 -29.94
C CYS A 154 -0.04 -24.34 -31.23
N ASP A 155 -0.90 -25.36 -31.17
CA ASP A 155 -1.66 -25.83 -32.35
C ASP A 155 -2.52 -24.70 -32.93
N LEU A 156 -3.21 -23.97 -32.05
CA LEU A 156 -4.01 -22.82 -32.45
C LEU A 156 -3.16 -21.74 -33.09
N ALA A 157 -2.00 -21.46 -32.53
CA ALA A 157 -1.09 -20.47 -33.09
C ALA A 157 -0.48 -20.88 -34.44
N GLU A 158 -0.25 -22.18 -34.68
CA GLU A 158 0.15 -22.71 -36.00
C GLU A 158 -0.96 -22.48 -37.06
N GLU A 159 -2.23 -22.45 -36.62
CA GLU A 159 -3.39 -22.07 -37.44
C GLU A 159 -3.65 -20.54 -37.49
N ASP A 160 -2.75 -19.72 -36.92
CA ASP A 160 -2.89 -18.27 -36.74
C ASP A 160 -4.13 -17.84 -35.91
N VAL A 161 -4.57 -18.72 -35.01
CA VAL A 161 -5.65 -18.48 -34.06
C VAL A 161 -5.07 -18.14 -32.69
N TRP A 162 -5.38 -16.93 -32.20
CA TRP A 162 -4.81 -16.41 -30.95
C TRP A 162 -5.91 -16.04 -29.94
N PRO A 163 -6.40 -16.99 -29.13
CA PRO A 163 -7.40 -16.70 -28.09
C PRO A 163 -6.78 -15.88 -26.95
N LEU A 164 -6.88 -14.56 -27.03
CA LEU A 164 -6.16 -13.62 -26.16
C LEU A 164 -6.44 -13.86 -24.67
N VAL A 165 -7.71 -14.04 -24.30
CA VAL A 165 -8.11 -14.30 -22.90
C VAL A 165 -7.49 -15.60 -22.38
N ARG A 166 -7.46 -16.65 -23.21
CA ARG A 166 -6.89 -17.95 -22.82
C ARG A 166 -5.37 -17.89 -22.64
N TRP A 167 -4.67 -17.14 -23.49
CA TRP A 167 -3.24 -16.86 -23.32
C TRP A 167 -2.98 -16.09 -22.03
N ARG A 168 -3.77 -15.04 -21.73
CA ARG A 168 -3.68 -14.26 -20.49
C ARG A 168 -3.79 -15.15 -19.25
N GLU A 169 -4.82 -15.98 -19.18
CA GLU A 169 -5.08 -16.91 -18.08
C GLU A 169 -3.96 -17.95 -17.95
N ALA A 170 -3.43 -18.43 -19.08
CA ALA A 170 -2.30 -19.35 -19.10
C ALA A 170 -1.03 -18.73 -18.52
N PHE A 171 -0.66 -17.51 -18.94
CA PHE A 171 0.50 -16.81 -18.38
C PHE A 171 0.37 -16.56 -16.88
N GLN A 172 -0.81 -16.13 -16.42
CA GLN A 172 -1.09 -15.95 -14.99
C GLN A 172 -0.92 -17.27 -14.21
N ALA A 173 -1.43 -18.38 -14.73
CA ALA A 173 -1.28 -19.70 -14.13
C ALA A 173 0.19 -20.14 -14.09
N TRP A 174 0.94 -19.89 -15.17
CA TRP A 174 2.35 -20.25 -15.31
C TRP A 174 3.28 -19.38 -14.47
N SER A 175 2.87 -18.16 -14.12
CA SER A 175 3.58 -17.26 -13.20
C SER A 175 3.18 -17.42 -11.72
N SER A 176 2.27 -18.35 -11.39
CA SER A 176 1.72 -18.49 -10.03
C SER A 176 2.72 -18.96 -8.95
N GLY A 177 3.93 -19.37 -9.35
CA GLY A 177 5.00 -19.71 -8.42
C GLY A 177 6.29 -20.21 -9.07
N PRO A 178 7.39 -20.35 -8.30
CA PRO A 178 8.71 -20.70 -8.82
C PRO A 178 8.77 -22.05 -9.53
N VAL A 179 7.96 -23.02 -9.11
CA VAL A 179 7.91 -24.35 -9.74
C VAL A 179 7.25 -24.27 -11.11
N GLN A 180 6.12 -23.57 -11.20
CA GLN A 180 5.37 -23.38 -12.43
C GLN A 180 6.16 -22.57 -13.45
N VAL A 181 6.81 -21.48 -13.01
CA VAL A 181 7.58 -20.60 -13.90
C VAL A 181 8.79 -21.31 -14.48
N LYS A 182 9.55 -22.09 -13.69
CA LYS A 182 10.73 -22.82 -14.17
C LYS A 182 10.38 -23.79 -15.30
N ARG A 183 9.25 -24.50 -15.16
CA ARG A 183 8.78 -25.44 -16.17
C ARG A 183 8.26 -24.70 -17.40
N SER A 184 7.39 -23.72 -17.21
CA SER A 184 6.78 -22.99 -18.33
C SER A 184 7.83 -22.22 -19.12
N TRP A 185 8.72 -21.50 -18.45
CA TRP A 185 9.80 -20.73 -19.06
C TRP A 185 10.69 -21.60 -19.95
N ARG A 186 11.08 -22.79 -19.48
CA ARG A 186 11.93 -23.73 -20.23
C ARG A 186 11.39 -24.06 -21.63
N TYR A 187 10.08 -24.18 -21.78
CA TYR A 187 9.46 -24.65 -23.03
C TYR A 187 8.78 -23.53 -23.81
N ALA A 188 8.10 -22.61 -23.12
CA ALA A 188 7.30 -21.58 -23.75
C ALA A 188 8.11 -20.34 -24.15
N ALA A 189 9.24 -20.02 -23.49
CA ALA A 189 9.94 -18.77 -23.75
C ALA A 189 10.37 -18.59 -25.22
N PRO A 190 10.99 -19.60 -25.89
CA PRO A 190 11.37 -19.45 -27.30
C PRO A 190 10.16 -19.21 -28.22
N PHE A 191 9.01 -19.79 -27.89
CA PHE A 191 7.76 -19.57 -28.63
C PHE A 191 7.19 -18.17 -28.40
N VAL A 192 7.25 -17.65 -27.16
CA VAL A 192 6.81 -16.28 -26.86
C VAL A 192 7.64 -15.24 -27.62
N LEU A 193 8.92 -15.51 -27.85
CA LEU A 193 9.77 -14.64 -28.69
C LEU A 193 9.31 -14.58 -30.15
N THR A 194 8.55 -15.55 -30.65
CA THR A 194 8.02 -15.56 -32.02
C THR A 194 6.54 -15.16 -32.10
N MET A 195 5.88 -14.87 -30.98
CA MET A 195 4.49 -14.44 -30.97
C MET A 195 4.30 -13.13 -31.75
N PRO A 196 3.19 -12.92 -32.47
CA PRO A 196 2.88 -11.64 -33.12
C PRO A 196 2.77 -10.48 -32.13
N ASP A 197 3.14 -9.27 -32.57
CA ASP A 197 3.14 -8.06 -31.73
C ASP A 197 1.76 -7.75 -31.12
N PHE A 198 0.67 -7.94 -31.87
CA PHE A 198 -0.68 -7.70 -31.34
C PHE A 198 -1.02 -8.61 -30.15
N VAL A 199 -0.54 -9.86 -30.16
CA VAL A 199 -0.74 -10.82 -29.06
C VAL A 199 0.09 -10.42 -27.86
N LEU A 200 1.33 -9.99 -28.08
CA LEU A 200 2.20 -9.47 -27.04
C LEU A 200 1.60 -8.23 -26.39
N GLN A 201 1.07 -7.29 -27.18
CA GLN A 201 0.45 -6.07 -26.70
C GLN A 201 -0.77 -6.35 -25.82
N GLU A 202 -1.72 -7.15 -26.33
CA GLU A 202 -2.97 -7.50 -25.62
C GLU A 202 -2.76 -8.31 -24.33
N ASN A 203 -1.61 -8.98 -24.23
CA ASN A 203 -1.23 -9.81 -23.07
C ASN A 203 -0.03 -9.26 -22.30
N ALA A 204 0.42 -8.03 -22.60
CA ALA A 204 1.70 -7.48 -22.16
C ALA A 204 1.87 -7.60 -20.63
N ARG A 205 0.84 -7.25 -19.85
CA ARG A 205 0.90 -7.33 -18.38
C ARG A 205 1.12 -8.75 -17.88
N SER A 206 0.40 -9.73 -18.43
CA SER A 206 0.52 -11.14 -18.02
C SER A 206 1.85 -11.76 -18.43
N ILE A 207 2.32 -11.45 -19.64
CA ILE A 207 3.60 -11.92 -20.19
C ILE A 207 4.76 -11.32 -19.41
N THR A 208 4.77 -10.01 -19.19
CA THR A 208 5.86 -9.35 -18.47
C THR A 208 5.91 -9.75 -16.99
N ASN A 209 4.77 -9.99 -16.35
CA ASN A 209 4.77 -10.56 -14.99
C ASN A 209 5.39 -11.97 -14.99
N TRP A 210 5.08 -12.80 -15.99
CA TRP A 210 5.69 -14.11 -16.15
C TRP A 210 7.21 -14.03 -16.37
N ILE A 211 7.67 -13.09 -17.21
CA ILE A 211 9.10 -12.82 -17.46
C ILE A 211 9.80 -12.36 -16.17
N LYS A 212 9.21 -11.42 -15.42
CA LYS A 212 9.72 -10.94 -14.13
C LYS A 212 9.95 -12.09 -13.16
N VAL A 213 8.94 -12.93 -12.95
CA VAL A 213 9.03 -14.09 -12.05
C VAL A 213 10.06 -15.12 -12.57
N ALA A 214 10.20 -15.27 -13.88
CA ALA A 214 11.21 -16.15 -14.49
C ALA A 214 12.63 -15.62 -14.25
N ALA A 215 12.84 -14.31 -14.36
CA ALA A 215 14.13 -13.66 -14.14
C ALA A 215 14.65 -13.90 -12.72
N GLU A 216 13.77 -14.00 -11.72
CA GLU A 216 14.15 -14.30 -10.34
C GLU A 216 14.39 -15.80 -10.10
N SER A 217 13.86 -16.65 -10.97
CA SER A 217 13.76 -18.10 -10.71
C SER A 217 14.66 -18.98 -11.57
N THR A 218 15.16 -18.52 -12.72
CA THR A 218 15.89 -19.36 -13.69
C THR A 218 16.88 -18.59 -14.56
N GLU A 219 17.99 -19.25 -14.91
CA GLU A 219 19.06 -18.74 -15.81
C GLU A 219 18.92 -19.26 -17.25
N ARG A 220 17.88 -20.03 -17.55
CA ARG A 220 17.63 -20.51 -18.92
C ARG A 220 17.05 -19.40 -19.79
N HIS A 221 17.37 -19.44 -21.09
CA HIS A 221 16.78 -18.57 -22.12
C HIS A 221 16.92 -17.08 -21.82
N GLU A 222 18.07 -16.66 -21.31
CA GLU A 222 18.33 -15.26 -20.98
C GLU A 222 18.26 -14.33 -22.20
N GLN A 223 18.79 -14.77 -23.35
CA GLN A 223 18.68 -14.01 -24.59
C GLN A 223 17.23 -13.86 -25.05
N THR A 224 16.38 -14.83 -24.74
CA THR A 224 14.93 -14.73 -24.98
C THR A 224 14.26 -13.73 -24.03
N LEU A 225 14.68 -13.68 -22.76
CA LEU A 225 14.21 -12.66 -21.82
C LEU A 225 14.51 -11.25 -22.33
N ILE A 226 15.75 -11.02 -22.77
CA ILE A 226 16.19 -9.73 -23.31
C ILE A 226 15.43 -9.41 -24.60
N GLY A 227 15.34 -10.37 -25.54
CA GLY A 227 14.63 -10.18 -26.80
C GLY A 227 13.14 -9.88 -26.63
N VAL A 228 12.43 -10.60 -25.77
CA VAL A 228 11.02 -10.30 -25.48
C VAL A 228 10.89 -8.97 -24.75
N GLY A 229 11.80 -8.66 -23.82
CA GLY A 229 11.87 -7.36 -23.15
C GLY A 229 11.97 -6.21 -24.13
N GLN A 230 12.91 -6.29 -25.09
CA GLN A 230 13.09 -5.28 -26.14
C GLN A 230 11.83 -5.11 -26.98
N ARG A 231 11.26 -6.22 -27.47
CA ARG A 231 10.00 -6.17 -28.24
C ARG A 231 8.90 -5.45 -27.47
N ILE A 232 8.75 -5.70 -26.17
CA ILE A 232 7.74 -5.04 -25.34
C ILE A 232 8.03 -3.54 -25.11
N LEU A 233 9.30 -3.13 -25.00
CA LEU A 233 9.64 -1.71 -24.95
C LEU A 233 9.19 -0.98 -26.22
N ASP A 234 9.38 -1.63 -27.37
CA ASP A 234 9.07 -1.07 -28.69
C ASP A 234 7.57 -1.04 -29.02
N LEU A 235 6.72 -1.75 -28.26
CA LEU A 235 5.27 -1.75 -28.45
C LEU A 235 4.63 -0.41 -28.05
N PRO A 236 3.56 0.02 -28.76
CA PRO A 236 2.79 1.21 -28.43
C PRO A 236 1.82 0.93 -27.27
N LEU A 237 2.37 0.76 -26.07
CA LEU A 237 1.58 0.58 -24.84
C LEU A 237 1.06 1.93 -24.32
N ASP A 238 -0.11 1.90 -23.68
CA ASP A 238 -0.64 3.04 -22.95
C ASP A 238 0.32 3.45 -21.83
N ALA A 239 0.39 4.74 -21.53
CA ALA A 239 1.21 5.23 -20.43
C ALA A 239 0.58 4.93 -19.05
N ASP A 240 -0.73 4.69 -18.99
CA ASP A 240 -1.44 4.42 -17.75
C ASP A 240 -1.29 2.95 -17.32
N SER A 241 -1.10 2.72 -16.01
CA SER A 241 -1.07 1.36 -15.44
C SER A 241 -2.46 0.68 -15.44
N GLY A 242 -3.51 1.47 -15.65
CA GLY A 242 -4.91 1.07 -15.50
C GLY A 242 -5.35 0.83 -14.05
N ILE A 243 -4.50 1.15 -13.06
CA ILE A 243 -4.84 0.99 -11.63
C ILE A 243 -5.72 2.14 -11.19
N ARG A 244 -6.82 1.78 -10.52
CA ARG A 244 -7.71 2.74 -9.87
C ARG A 244 -7.78 2.50 -8.37
N ILE A 245 -7.74 3.58 -7.61
CA ILE A 245 -7.91 3.61 -6.15
C ILE A 245 -9.13 4.49 -5.89
N ASP A 246 -10.14 3.95 -5.21
CA ASP A 246 -11.43 4.63 -4.94
C ASP A 246 -12.13 5.22 -6.20
N GLY A 247 -11.89 4.59 -7.36
CA GLY A 247 -12.48 5.00 -8.64
C GLY A 247 -11.65 6.02 -9.43
N GLU A 248 -10.62 6.61 -8.82
CA GLU A 248 -9.68 7.53 -9.47
C GLU A 248 -8.41 6.79 -9.91
N MET A 249 -7.71 7.33 -10.91
CA MET A 249 -6.42 6.77 -11.34
C MET A 249 -5.42 6.85 -10.20
N SER A 250 -4.65 5.77 -10.00
CA SER A 250 -3.53 5.77 -9.07
C SER A 250 -2.61 6.95 -9.37
N SER A 251 -2.29 7.70 -8.32
CA SER A 251 -1.33 8.80 -8.37
C SER A 251 0.02 8.40 -7.78
N SER A 252 0.25 7.11 -7.51
CA SER A 252 1.46 6.56 -6.89
C SER A 252 2.42 6.01 -7.96
N PRO A 253 3.51 6.74 -8.31
CA PRO A 253 4.45 6.33 -9.36
C PRO A 253 5.04 4.94 -9.12
N VAL A 254 5.31 4.58 -7.87
CA VAL A 254 5.86 3.26 -7.51
C VAL A 254 4.81 2.17 -7.72
N MET A 255 3.57 2.37 -7.27
CA MET A 255 2.50 1.39 -7.45
C MET A 255 2.20 1.14 -8.93
N ASP A 256 2.20 2.21 -9.74
CA ASP A 256 2.00 2.09 -11.18
C ASP A 256 3.17 1.38 -11.86
N ALA A 257 4.40 1.75 -11.52
CA ALA A 257 5.60 1.15 -12.08
C ALA A 257 5.67 -0.37 -11.84
N ILE A 258 5.37 -0.85 -10.63
CA ILE A 258 5.45 -2.29 -10.32
C ILE A 258 4.35 -3.12 -10.98
N ASN A 259 3.33 -2.48 -11.56
CA ASN A 259 2.18 -3.13 -12.19
C ASN A 259 2.12 -2.93 -13.71
N HIS A 260 2.88 -1.98 -14.24
CA HIS A 260 2.94 -1.67 -15.67
C HIS A 260 3.89 -2.64 -16.41
N PRO A 261 3.59 -3.04 -17.67
CA PRO A 261 4.44 -3.96 -18.42
C PRO A 261 5.90 -3.49 -18.58
N ILE A 262 6.13 -2.20 -18.83
CA ILE A 262 7.49 -1.65 -18.92
C ILE A 262 8.24 -1.79 -17.60
N GLY A 263 7.58 -1.56 -16.47
CA GLY A 263 8.22 -1.70 -15.17
C GLY A 263 8.56 -3.16 -14.85
N HIS A 264 7.69 -4.10 -15.21
CA HIS A 264 8.00 -5.53 -15.14
C HIS A 264 9.22 -5.92 -15.98
N VAL A 265 9.36 -5.39 -17.21
CA VAL A 265 10.54 -5.61 -18.05
C VAL A 265 11.81 -5.09 -17.35
N VAL A 266 11.79 -3.86 -16.83
CA VAL A 266 12.94 -3.30 -16.11
C VAL A 266 13.27 -4.10 -14.85
N GLN A 267 12.28 -4.57 -14.09
CA GLN A 267 12.50 -5.48 -12.96
C GLN A 267 13.18 -6.78 -13.38
N ALA A 268 12.72 -7.38 -14.49
CA ALA A 268 13.33 -8.60 -15.03
C ALA A 268 14.79 -8.38 -15.46
N LEU A 269 15.09 -7.25 -16.12
CA LEU A 269 16.44 -6.88 -16.54
C LEU A 269 17.35 -6.59 -15.34
N LEU A 270 16.86 -5.89 -14.32
CA LEU A 270 17.58 -5.66 -13.07
C LEU A 270 17.86 -6.98 -12.34
N ALA A 271 16.89 -7.90 -12.27
CA ALA A 271 17.10 -9.23 -11.67
C ALA A 271 18.12 -10.06 -12.48
N TYR A 272 18.05 -10.01 -13.81
CA TYR A 272 19.06 -10.59 -14.71
C TYR A 272 20.46 -10.03 -14.47
N TRP A 273 20.56 -8.72 -14.28
CA TRP A 273 21.82 -8.02 -14.01
C TRP A 273 22.39 -8.36 -12.63
N PHE A 274 21.61 -8.21 -11.56
CA PHE A 274 22.08 -8.44 -10.19
C PHE A 274 22.54 -9.88 -9.94
N ARG A 275 21.95 -10.87 -10.61
CA ARG A 275 22.41 -12.27 -10.51
C ARG A 275 23.84 -12.48 -11.00
N ARG A 276 24.31 -11.64 -11.92
CA ARG A 276 25.71 -11.64 -12.39
C ARG A 276 26.68 -11.03 -11.40
N SER A 277 26.18 -10.54 -10.25
CA SER A 277 26.97 -9.95 -9.18
C SER A 277 27.88 -8.81 -9.68
N PRO A 278 27.29 -7.75 -10.25
CA PRO A 278 28.05 -6.63 -10.80
C PRO A 278 28.88 -5.96 -9.69
N LYS A 279 30.09 -5.52 -10.05
CA LYS A 279 31.03 -4.86 -9.15
C LYS A 279 31.16 -3.39 -9.47
N ASP A 280 31.64 -2.64 -8.48
CA ASP A 280 31.90 -1.21 -8.64
C ASP A 280 32.85 -0.98 -9.83
N GLY A 281 32.45 -0.11 -10.76
CA GLY A 281 33.24 0.25 -11.94
C GLY A 281 33.24 -0.75 -13.10
N ASP A 282 32.46 -1.84 -13.05
CA ASP A 282 32.40 -2.80 -14.17
C ASP A 282 31.81 -2.20 -15.47
N GLY A 283 31.02 -1.13 -15.35
CA GLY A 283 30.17 -0.64 -16.44
C GLY A 283 28.93 -1.51 -16.65
N LEU A 284 27.89 -0.93 -17.25
CA LEU A 284 26.73 -1.71 -17.69
C LEU A 284 27.09 -2.53 -18.94
N PRO A 285 26.71 -3.81 -19.03
CA PRO A 285 26.81 -4.57 -20.28
C PRO A 285 26.09 -3.87 -21.42
N ASP A 286 26.65 -3.88 -22.63
CA ASP A 286 26.16 -3.10 -23.78
C ASP A 286 24.66 -3.26 -24.04
N GLU A 287 24.14 -4.49 -23.99
CA GLU A 287 22.71 -4.78 -24.18
C GLU A 287 21.84 -4.09 -23.12
N LEU A 288 22.23 -4.16 -21.84
CA LEU A 288 21.49 -3.52 -20.75
C LEU A 288 21.64 -2.00 -20.79
N ARG A 289 22.84 -1.51 -21.13
CA ARG A 289 23.10 -0.08 -21.30
C ARG A 289 22.18 0.50 -22.37
N ALA A 290 22.06 -0.15 -23.53
CA ALA A 290 21.16 0.27 -24.59
C ALA A 290 19.70 0.30 -24.14
N MET A 291 19.19 -0.77 -23.53
CA MET A 291 17.79 -0.85 -23.08
C MET A 291 17.48 0.16 -21.97
N PHE A 292 18.35 0.29 -20.96
CA PHE A 292 18.14 1.27 -19.89
C PHE A 292 18.24 2.70 -20.42
N SER A 293 19.10 2.96 -21.41
CA SER A 293 19.17 4.28 -22.06
C SER A 293 17.90 4.58 -22.86
N GLN A 294 17.32 3.59 -23.54
CA GLN A 294 16.01 3.72 -24.20
C GLN A 294 14.91 4.07 -23.19
N VAL A 295 14.88 3.38 -22.04
CA VAL A 295 13.91 3.65 -20.96
C VAL A 295 14.11 5.04 -20.34
N CYS A 296 15.33 5.56 -20.32
CA CYS A 296 15.61 6.92 -19.84
C CYS A 296 15.18 8.04 -20.81
N ASP A 297 14.64 7.73 -22.01
CA ASP A 297 14.04 8.75 -22.89
C ASP A 297 12.74 9.30 -22.26
N ASP A 298 12.84 10.48 -21.66
CA ASP A 298 11.75 11.16 -20.96
C ASP A 298 10.66 11.69 -21.89
N ARG A 299 10.90 11.75 -23.20
CA ARG A 299 9.88 12.11 -24.20
C ARG A 299 8.84 11.00 -24.41
N VAL A 300 9.08 9.81 -23.84
CA VAL A 300 8.18 8.66 -23.93
C VAL A 300 7.56 8.39 -22.56
N ASP A 301 6.30 8.79 -22.39
CA ASP A 301 5.58 8.72 -21.10
C ASP A 301 5.51 7.30 -20.51
N ARG A 302 5.23 6.29 -21.33
CA ARG A 302 5.13 4.88 -20.88
C ARG A 302 6.44 4.34 -20.25
N TYR A 303 7.57 4.98 -20.53
CA TYR A 303 8.87 4.59 -19.96
C TYR A 303 9.11 5.14 -18.55
N ARG A 304 8.28 6.09 -18.07
CA ARG A 304 8.34 6.62 -16.70
C ARG A 304 8.33 5.50 -15.66
N HIS A 305 7.50 4.48 -15.87
CA HIS A 305 7.43 3.27 -15.05
C HIS A 305 8.77 2.54 -14.92
N GLY A 306 9.54 2.49 -16.00
CA GLY A 306 10.89 1.93 -15.99
C GLY A 306 11.87 2.83 -15.24
N ARG A 307 11.79 4.15 -15.43
CA ARG A 307 12.65 5.13 -14.74
C ARG A 307 12.47 5.12 -13.23
N VAL A 308 11.24 4.98 -12.72
CA VAL A 308 10.96 4.79 -11.28
C VAL A 308 11.76 3.62 -10.71
N LEU A 309 11.79 2.49 -11.43
CA LEU A 309 12.47 1.28 -10.97
C LEU A 309 14.00 1.39 -11.10
N LEU A 310 14.51 2.05 -12.13
CA LEU A 310 15.93 2.38 -12.22
C LEU A 310 16.36 3.31 -11.08
N ALA A 311 15.57 4.33 -10.76
CA ALA A 311 15.80 5.22 -9.63
C ALA A 311 15.81 4.49 -8.28
N SER A 312 14.95 3.47 -8.10
CA SER A 312 14.98 2.60 -6.91
C SER A 312 16.27 1.79 -6.74
N ARG A 313 17.09 1.70 -7.80
CA ARG A 313 18.41 1.04 -7.82
C ARG A 313 19.55 2.02 -8.12
N LEU A 314 19.32 3.32 -7.97
CA LEU A 314 20.26 4.39 -8.33
C LEU A 314 21.66 4.18 -7.75
N ILE A 315 21.79 3.80 -6.48
CA ILE A 315 23.11 3.58 -5.85
C ILE A 315 23.88 2.46 -6.53
N ALA A 316 23.21 1.35 -6.88
CA ALA A 316 23.87 0.24 -7.55
C ALA A 316 24.31 0.63 -8.96
N LEU A 317 23.43 1.29 -9.71
CA LEU A 317 23.74 1.79 -11.06
C LEU A 317 24.90 2.79 -11.03
N TYR A 318 24.89 3.74 -10.10
CA TYR A 318 25.95 4.73 -9.93
C TYR A 318 27.30 4.11 -9.58
N ARG A 319 27.31 3.09 -8.72
CA ARG A 319 28.55 2.39 -8.31
C ARG A 319 29.14 1.59 -9.46
N VAL A 320 28.31 0.95 -10.28
CA VAL A 320 28.75 0.09 -11.36
C VAL A 320 29.13 0.90 -12.61
N ASP A 321 28.30 1.86 -13.02
CA ASP A 321 28.50 2.70 -14.20
C ASP A 321 28.14 4.17 -13.88
N ARG A 322 29.13 4.86 -13.29
CA ARG A 322 28.99 6.25 -12.85
C ARG A 322 28.69 7.19 -14.01
N ASP A 323 29.37 7.01 -15.14
CA ASP A 323 29.26 7.91 -16.28
C ASP A 323 27.89 7.78 -16.95
N TRP A 324 27.40 6.55 -17.16
CA TRP A 324 26.05 6.34 -17.65
C TRP A 324 24.99 6.91 -16.70
N THR A 325 25.14 6.65 -15.40
CA THR A 325 24.18 7.11 -14.40
C THR A 325 24.08 8.63 -14.39
N ARG A 326 25.23 9.33 -14.50
CA ARG A 326 25.29 10.79 -14.60
C ARG A 326 24.65 11.34 -15.86
N SER A 327 24.88 10.70 -17.01
CA SER A 327 24.36 11.21 -18.29
C SER A 327 22.88 10.91 -18.52
N SER A 328 22.37 9.81 -17.94
CA SER A 328 21.08 9.25 -18.35
C SER A 328 20.06 9.12 -17.23
N LEU A 329 20.47 8.99 -15.96
CA LEU A 329 19.54 8.75 -14.85
C LEU A 329 19.45 9.95 -13.89
N LEU A 330 20.58 10.58 -13.55
CA LEU A 330 20.57 11.76 -12.67
C LEU A 330 19.80 12.98 -13.20
N PRO A 331 19.79 13.29 -14.52
CA PRO A 331 19.01 14.42 -15.04
C PRO A 331 17.51 14.31 -14.74
N LEU A 332 17.00 13.09 -14.57
CA LEU A 332 15.59 12.84 -14.25
C LEU A 332 15.19 13.28 -12.84
N PHE A 333 16.14 13.63 -11.97
CA PHE A 333 15.86 14.13 -10.61
C PHE A 333 15.70 15.66 -10.56
N ASP A 334 15.93 16.35 -11.68
CA ASP A 334 15.84 17.81 -11.76
C ASP A 334 14.39 18.29 -11.96
N TRP A 335 13.84 18.91 -10.93
CA TRP A 335 12.51 19.53 -10.93
C TRP A 335 12.35 20.65 -11.95
N GLY A 336 13.45 21.29 -12.37
CA GLY A 336 13.44 22.34 -13.39
C GLY A 336 13.28 21.81 -14.81
N HIS A 337 13.50 20.51 -15.03
CA HIS A 337 13.34 19.89 -16.35
C HIS A 337 11.90 19.46 -16.60
N ASP A 338 11.39 18.54 -15.77
CA ASP A 338 10.00 18.06 -15.82
C ASP A 338 9.57 17.60 -14.42
N VAL A 339 8.48 18.17 -13.91
CA VAL A 339 7.98 17.90 -12.55
C VAL A 339 7.47 16.46 -12.38
N ALA A 340 6.83 15.89 -13.41
CA ALA A 340 6.32 14.53 -13.35
C ALA A 340 7.46 13.51 -13.37
N GLU A 341 8.50 13.75 -14.15
CA GLU A 341 9.70 12.91 -14.18
C GLU A 341 10.51 13.01 -12.89
N ALA A 342 10.74 14.23 -12.39
CA ALA A 342 11.41 14.46 -11.11
C ALA A 342 10.69 13.77 -9.96
N ARG A 343 9.37 13.92 -9.89
CA ARG A 343 8.54 13.22 -8.91
C ARG A 343 8.71 11.69 -9.01
N ALA A 344 8.62 11.14 -10.22
CA ALA A 344 8.75 9.71 -10.44
C ALA A 344 10.13 9.16 -10.04
N ALA A 345 11.20 9.88 -10.39
CA ALA A 345 12.57 9.53 -10.01
C ALA A 345 12.79 9.61 -8.49
N TRP A 346 12.33 10.70 -7.85
CA TRP A 346 12.43 10.87 -6.40
C TRP A 346 11.63 9.83 -5.63
N GLU A 347 10.37 9.59 -5.97
CA GLU A 347 9.57 8.55 -5.33
C GLU A 347 10.18 7.15 -5.53
N GLY A 348 10.74 6.87 -6.72
CA GLY A 348 11.49 5.64 -6.98
C GLY A 348 12.69 5.45 -6.05
N PHE A 349 13.52 6.49 -5.88
CA PHE A 349 14.67 6.46 -4.96
C PHE A 349 14.24 6.36 -3.48
N LEU A 350 13.21 7.13 -3.10
CA LEU A 350 12.67 7.22 -1.74
C LEU A 350 11.82 6.01 -1.33
N TRP A 351 11.57 5.06 -2.24
CA TRP A 351 10.91 3.80 -1.91
C TRP A 351 11.77 2.93 -0.95
N SER A 352 13.10 3.00 -1.08
CA SER A 352 14.04 2.34 -0.15
C SER A 352 15.36 3.13 -0.04
N PRO A 353 15.33 4.35 0.52
CA PRO A 353 16.45 5.28 0.47
C PRO A 353 17.60 4.78 1.34
N ARG A 354 18.83 4.96 0.85
CA ARG A 354 20.05 4.65 1.59
C ARG A 354 21.06 5.76 1.41
N LEU A 355 21.79 6.07 2.47
CA LEU A 355 22.83 7.09 2.42
C LEU A 355 24.08 6.53 1.74
N TYR A 356 24.43 7.06 0.58
CA TYR A 356 25.69 6.79 -0.10
C TYR A 356 26.32 8.13 -0.49
N LEU A 357 27.33 8.56 0.29
CA LEU A 357 27.86 9.92 0.24
C LEU A 357 28.32 10.37 -1.15
N PRO A 358 29.05 9.54 -1.94
CA PRO A 358 29.47 9.98 -3.27
C PRO A 358 28.29 10.34 -4.18
N LEU A 359 27.18 9.61 -4.13
CA LEU A 359 25.97 9.95 -4.89
C LEU A 359 25.28 11.19 -4.34
N VAL A 360 25.22 11.32 -3.01
CA VAL A 360 24.58 12.46 -2.34
C VAL A 360 25.23 13.77 -2.75
N ILE A 361 26.56 13.78 -2.89
CA ILE A 361 27.31 14.93 -3.36
C ILE A 361 26.96 15.28 -4.82
N GLU A 362 26.75 14.28 -5.68
CA GLU A 362 26.50 14.51 -7.10
C GLU A 362 25.15 15.16 -7.38
N PHE A 363 24.08 14.69 -6.72
CA PHE A 363 22.74 15.23 -6.93
C PHE A 363 22.34 16.28 -5.89
N LYS A 364 23.34 16.97 -5.31
CA LYS A 364 23.16 17.87 -4.17
C LYS A 364 22.10 18.93 -4.45
N GLU A 365 22.19 19.57 -5.61
CA GLU A 365 21.30 20.67 -5.98
C GLU A 365 19.85 20.18 -6.10
N GLN A 366 19.66 19.03 -6.76
CA GLN A 366 18.36 18.37 -6.90
C GLN A 366 17.79 17.97 -5.53
N LEU A 367 18.63 17.42 -4.64
CA LEU A 367 18.21 17.03 -3.30
C LEU A 367 17.71 18.22 -2.47
N LEU A 368 18.44 19.34 -2.49
CA LEU A 368 18.06 20.54 -1.75
C LEU A 368 16.78 21.17 -2.33
N LEU A 369 16.67 21.22 -3.66
CA LEU A 369 15.47 21.74 -4.33
C LEU A 369 14.23 20.89 -4.05
N THR A 370 14.38 19.59 -3.85
CA THR A 370 13.27 18.69 -3.52
C THR A 370 12.52 19.12 -2.24
N ALA A 371 13.16 19.84 -1.33
CA ALA A 371 12.48 20.37 -0.15
C ALA A 371 11.38 21.39 -0.49
N THR A 372 11.49 22.12 -1.60
CA THR A 372 10.41 23.03 -2.07
C THR A 372 9.31 22.30 -2.81
N HIS A 373 9.54 21.03 -3.18
CA HIS A 373 8.58 20.13 -3.84
C HIS A 373 8.10 19.02 -2.91
N PHE A 374 8.09 19.29 -1.60
CA PHE A 374 7.71 18.31 -0.60
C PHE A 374 6.29 17.78 -0.84
N GLU A 375 5.34 18.65 -1.19
CA GLU A 375 3.94 18.25 -1.38
C GLU A 375 3.74 17.30 -2.57
N GLU A 376 4.60 17.40 -3.57
CA GLU A 376 4.60 16.58 -4.78
C GLU A 376 5.10 15.15 -4.55
N LEU A 377 5.79 14.86 -3.44
CA LEU A 377 6.35 13.53 -3.15
C LEU A 377 5.32 12.47 -2.70
N GLY A 378 4.04 12.83 -2.63
CA GLY A 378 2.96 11.89 -2.30
C GLY A 378 3.20 11.12 -1.00
N GLU A 379 3.18 9.78 -1.08
CA GLU A 379 3.36 8.88 0.07
C GLU A 379 4.81 8.78 0.58
N HIS A 380 5.78 9.38 -0.12
CA HIS A 380 7.22 9.31 0.17
C HIS A 380 7.79 10.55 0.87
N LYS A 381 6.93 11.53 1.22
CA LYS A 381 7.26 12.76 1.96
C LYS A 381 8.10 12.50 3.22
N ARG A 382 7.61 11.59 4.06
CA ARG A 382 8.26 11.22 5.32
C ARG A 382 9.64 10.63 5.11
N GLN A 383 9.80 9.80 4.08
CA GLN A 383 11.05 9.17 3.69
C GLN A 383 12.06 10.23 3.25
N PHE A 384 11.61 11.27 2.52
CA PHE A 384 12.47 12.40 2.16
C PHE A 384 12.91 13.21 3.38
N ALA A 385 11.99 13.63 4.25
CA ALA A 385 12.34 14.37 5.48
C ALA A 385 13.34 13.58 6.35
N THR A 386 13.11 12.27 6.48
CA THR A 386 14.02 11.36 7.18
C THR A 386 15.39 11.32 6.49
N PHE A 387 15.43 11.12 5.17
CA PHE A 387 16.67 11.04 4.40
C PHE A 387 17.49 12.33 4.48
N LEU A 388 16.85 13.49 4.28
CA LEU A 388 17.48 14.81 4.40
C LEU A 388 18.05 15.03 5.80
N THR A 389 17.37 14.58 6.85
CA THR A 389 17.86 14.63 8.23
C THR A 389 19.16 13.84 8.39
N TYR A 390 19.23 12.61 7.86
CA TYR A 390 20.45 11.80 7.92
C TYR A 390 21.60 12.38 7.09
N VAL A 391 21.31 13.02 5.96
CA VAL A 391 22.31 13.79 5.20
C VAL A 391 22.88 14.92 6.07
N ALA A 392 22.01 15.69 6.73
CA ALA A 392 22.44 16.79 7.58
C ALA A 392 23.22 16.33 8.83
N LEU A 393 22.82 15.21 9.45
CA LEU A 393 23.57 14.60 10.56
C LEU A 393 24.94 14.07 10.12
N GLY A 394 25.09 13.65 8.86
CA GLY A 394 26.32 13.08 8.32
C GLY A 394 27.49 14.07 8.23
N SER A 395 27.22 15.38 8.25
CA SER A 395 28.21 16.44 7.94
C SER A 395 28.92 16.17 6.60
N VAL A 396 28.11 15.92 5.56
CA VAL A 396 28.60 15.54 4.23
C VAL A 396 29.41 16.68 3.61
N GLU A 397 30.59 16.36 3.09
CA GLU A 397 31.43 17.34 2.40
C GLU A 397 30.67 17.98 1.23
N GLY A 398 30.84 19.29 1.06
CA GLY A 398 30.15 20.07 0.03
C GLY A 398 28.79 20.62 0.45
N TYR A 399 28.20 20.19 1.57
CA TYR A 399 26.99 20.81 2.13
C TYR A 399 27.35 21.85 3.19
N SER A 400 26.76 23.04 3.10
CA SER A 400 26.85 24.04 4.16
C SER A 400 25.68 23.96 5.13
N ASP A 401 25.91 24.37 6.38
CA ASP A 401 24.86 24.47 7.40
C ASP A 401 23.71 25.39 6.94
N LYS A 402 24.02 26.41 6.13
CA LYS A 402 23.01 27.33 5.59
C LYS A 402 22.10 26.61 4.58
N GLU A 403 22.65 25.90 3.61
CA GLU A 403 21.86 25.19 2.60
C GLU A 403 20.93 24.16 3.23
N LEU A 404 21.42 23.40 4.22
CA LEU A 404 20.61 22.43 4.95
C LEU A 404 19.52 23.10 5.79
N ARG A 405 19.84 24.23 6.44
CA ARG A 405 18.84 25.04 7.17
C ARG A 405 17.76 25.56 6.25
N ASP A 406 18.15 26.09 5.09
CA ASP A 406 17.22 26.65 4.11
C ASP A 406 16.30 25.54 3.59
N ALA A 407 16.85 24.37 3.21
CA ALA A 407 16.05 23.23 2.76
C ALA A 407 15.10 22.69 3.85
N ILE A 408 15.59 22.44 5.07
CA ILE A 408 14.72 21.98 6.18
C ILE A 408 13.69 23.04 6.54
N GLY A 409 14.05 24.32 6.50
CA GLY A 409 13.14 25.44 6.78
C GLY A 409 12.03 25.63 5.74
N CYS A 410 12.19 25.10 4.53
CA CYS A 410 11.14 25.08 3.51
C CYS A 410 10.09 23.99 3.74
N LEU A 411 10.38 22.98 4.58
CA LEU A 411 9.43 21.91 4.84
C LEU A 411 8.18 22.43 5.57
N PRO A 412 6.98 21.93 5.24
CA PRO A 412 5.79 22.23 6.00
C PRO A 412 5.88 21.62 7.42
N GLN A 413 4.92 21.96 8.27
CA GLN A 413 4.88 21.49 9.66
C GLN A 413 5.04 19.97 9.80
N GLU A 414 4.35 19.18 8.96
CA GLU A 414 4.46 17.72 8.94
C GLU A 414 5.91 17.26 8.63
N GLY A 415 6.57 17.89 7.66
CA GLY A 415 7.96 17.60 7.33
C GLY A 415 8.93 17.90 8.48
N LEU A 416 8.73 19.01 9.19
CA LEU A 416 9.52 19.35 10.39
C LEU A 416 9.28 18.38 11.54
N GLU A 417 8.05 17.90 11.72
CA GLU A 417 7.71 16.84 12.68
C GLU A 417 8.46 15.54 12.37
N ASP A 418 8.52 15.16 11.09
CA ASP A 418 9.29 14.00 10.65
C ASP A 418 10.81 14.19 10.82
N VAL A 419 11.35 15.39 10.60
CA VAL A 419 12.76 15.71 10.91
C VAL A 419 13.03 15.54 12.41
N ALA A 420 12.19 16.11 13.28
CA ALA A 420 12.34 15.98 14.74
C ALA A 420 12.28 14.51 15.18
N LYS A 421 11.36 13.74 14.61
CA LYS A 421 11.24 12.30 14.84
C LYS A 421 12.48 11.53 14.37
N ALA A 422 13.02 11.88 13.20
CA ALA A 422 14.22 11.26 12.67
C ALA A 422 15.46 11.55 13.54
N LEU A 423 15.61 12.76 14.08
CA LEU A 423 16.67 13.09 15.06
C LEU A 423 16.57 12.24 16.33
N ALA A 424 15.36 12.13 16.89
CA ALA A 424 15.13 11.31 18.08
C ALA A 424 15.44 9.83 17.81
N GLN A 425 15.02 9.31 16.64
CA GLN A 425 15.31 7.94 16.22
C GLN A 425 16.79 7.69 15.98
N ALA A 426 17.51 8.63 15.37
CA ALA A 426 18.95 8.53 15.14
C ALA A 426 19.72 8.44 16.48
N LEU A 427 19.33 9.26 17.46
CA LEU A 427 19.96 9.24 18.78
C LEU A 427 19.62 7.96 19.57
N VAL A 428 18.38 7.49 19.52
CA VAL A 428 17.99 6.20 20.12
C VAL A 428 18.76 5.04 19.46
N GLY A 429 18.90 5.08 18.13
CA GLY A 429 19.62 4.07 17.35
C GLY A 429 21.12 4.04 17.62
N ALA A 430 21.71 5.12 18.15
CA ALA A 430 23.12 5.17 18.54
C ALA A 430 23.43 4.32 19.78
N GLY A 431 22.43 3.92 20.57
CA GLY A 431 22.58 3.02 21.71
C GLY A 431 23.66 3.51 22.69
N ASP A 432 24.67 2.67 22.94
CA ASP A 432 25.77 2.97 23.87
C ASP A 432 26.60 4.20 23.47
N GLN A 433 26.54 4.63 22.20
CA GLN A 433 27.22 5.83 21.71
C GLN A 433 26.37 7.10 21.78
N SER A 434 25.21 7.08 22.46
CA SER A 434 24.27 8.19 22.43
C SER A 434 24.86 9.53 22.89
N GLU A 435 25.67 9.54 23.95
CA GLU A 435 26.29 10.78 24.47
C GLU A 435 27.27 11.41 23.48
N GLU A 436 28.08 10.58 22.81
CA GLU A 436 29.01 11.04 21.78
C GLU A 436 28.25 11.50 20.52
N TYR A 437 27.24 10.75 20.10
CA TYR A 437 26.41 11.09 18.96
C TYR A 437 25.63 12.40 19.19
N TRP A 438 25.13 12.62 20.40
CA TRP A 438 24.52 13.88 20.82
C TRP A 438 25.49 15.05 20.62
N ARG A 439 26.68 14.99 21.24
CA ARG A 439 27.67 16.09 21.20
C ARG A 439 28.17 16.40 19.80
N ASN A 440 28.40 15.37 18.99
CA ASN A 440 29.08 15.52 17.71
C ASN A 440 28.12 15.71 16.53
N ARG A 441 26.87 15.24 16.63
CA ARG A 441 25.92 15.21 15.49
C ARG A 441 24.64 15.97 15.77
N VAL A 442 23.91 15.59 16.82
CA VAL A 442 22.57 16.13 17.08
C VAL A 442 22.62 17.57 17.60
N LEU A 443 23.51 17.88 18.55
CA LEU A 443 23.64 19.23 19.10
C LEU A 443 24.08 20.25 18.02
N PRO A 444 25.10 19.99 17.18
CA PRO A 444 25.42 20.87 16.06
C PRO A 444 24.26 21.06 15.08
N PHE A 445 23.50 20.00 14.78
CA PHE A 445 22.31 20.09 13.93
C PHE A 445 21.27 21.05 14.54
N LEU A 446 20.92 20.90 15.82
CA LEU A 446 19.95 21.77 16.49
C LEU A 446 20.41 23.23 16.51
N GLN A 447 21.71 23.46 16.72
CA GLN A 447 22.26 24.81 16.82
C GLN A 447 22.37 25.51 15.47
N LYS A 448 22.69 24.79 14.39
CA LYS A 448 23.08 25.37 13.10
C LYS A 448 22.08 25.13 11.99
N VAL A 449 21.33 24.03 12.02
CA VAL A 449 20.45 23.59 10.91
C VAL A 449 18.97 23.72 11.27
N TRP A 450 18.57 23.38 12.50
CA TRP A 450 17.16 23.43 12.89
C TRP A 450 16.57 24.87 12.83
N PRO A 451 15.36 25.07 12.27
CA PRO A 451 14.72 26.38 12.22
C PRO A 451 14.41 26.95 13.63
N LYS A 452 14.83 28.18 13.90
CA LYS A 452 14.71 28.81 15.23
C LYS A 452 13.47 29.72 15.36
N SER A 453 12.28 29.20 15.07
CA SER A 453 11.01 29.92 15.25
C SER A 453 10.05 29.17 16.18
N ARG A 454 9.60 29.83 17.26
CA ARG A 454 8.64 29.24 18.21
C ARG A 454 7.26 28.98 17.60
N GLU A 455 6.93 29.63 16.50
CA GLU A 455 5.65 29.42 15.79
C GLU A 455 5.56 28.03 15.17
N LEU A 456 6.70 27.37 14.97
CA LEU A 456 6.79 26.01 14.42
C LEU A 456 6.63 24.93 15.50
N ALA A 457 6.48 25.29 16.78
CA ALA A 457 6.35 24.32 17.85
C ALA A 457 5.00 23.59 17.76
N SER A 458 5.03 22.26 17.74
CA SER A 458 3.85 21.39 17.82
C SER A 458 4.01 20.33 18.91
N SER A 459 2.90 19.69 19.29
CA SER A 459 2.94 18.59 20.27
C SER A 459 3.79 17.41 19.76
N ASN A 460 3.77 17.14 18.46
CA ASN A 460 4.58 16.09 17.83
C ASN A 460 6.09 16.39 17.88
N ILE A 461 6.50 17.65 17.67
CA ILE A 461 7.89 18.08 17.86
C ILE A 461 8.26 18.00 19.35
N ALA A 462 7.40 18.46 20.25
CA ALA A 462 7.62 18.36 21.68
C ALA A 462 7.80 16.90 22.14
N GLU A 463 6.98 15.96 21.64
CA GLU A 463 7.13 14.54 21.93
C GLU A 463 8.46 14.00 21.41
N SER A 464 8.81 14.30 20.15
CA SER A 464 10.05 13.84 19.53
C SER A 464 11.28 14.38 20.26
N PHE A 465 11.28 15.66 20.61
CA PHE A 465 12.36 16.27 21.40
C PHE A 465 12.39 15.79 22.85
N SER A 466 11.25 15.40 23.40
CA SER A 466 11.20 14.74 24.71
C SER A 466 11.89 13.38 24.70
N ARG A 467 11.63 12.58 23.66
CA ARG A 467 12.31 11.30 23.44
C ARG A 467 13.80 11.48 23.19
N LEU A 468 14.18 12.49 22.42
CA LEU A 468 15.57 12.87 22.18
C LEU A 468 16.30 13.26 23.47
N CYS A 469 15.64 13.99 24.39
CA CYS A 469 16.21 14.28 25.70
C CYS A 469 16.51 12.99 26.46
N VAL A 470 15.53 12.10 26.61
CA VAL A 470 15.73 10.84 27.34
C VAL A 470 16.83 9.97 26.69
N ALA A 471 16.91 9.95 25.36
CA ALA A 471 17.91 9.19 24.63
C ALA A 471 19.34 9.75 24.74
N SER A 472 19.52 11.02 25.15
CA SER A 472 20.86 11.61 25.31
C SER A 472 21.59 11.15 26.59
N SER A 473 20.97 10.30 27.42
CA SER A 473 21.62 9.62 28.55
C SER A 473 22.30 10.60 29.52
N GLY A 474 23.63 10.53 29.71
CA GLY A 474 24.37 11.45 30.58
C GLY A 474 24.28 12.92 30.14
N GLU A 475 23.96 13.18 28.88
CA GLU A 475 23.76 14.52 28.33
C GLU A 475 22.30 15.01 28.49
N PHE A 476 21.46 14.28 29.24
CA PHE A 476 20.04 14.62 29.46
C PHE A 476 19.83 16.07 29.94
N PRO A 477 20.57 16.60 30.95
CA PRO A 477 20.39 17.98 31.37
C PRO A 477 20.72 19.01 30.27
N ALA A 478 21.77 18.75 29.48
CA ALA A 478 22.19 19.62 28.39
C ALA A 478 21.19 19.57 27.23
N ALA A 479 20.71 18.38 26.87
CA ALA A 479 19.69 18.21 25.84
C ALA A 479 18.39 18.91 26.19
N ARG A 480 17.89 18.72 27.42
CA ARG A 480 16.69 19.40 27.92
C ARG A 480 16.82 20.92 27.81
N ALA A 481 17.98 21.47 28.17
CA ALA A 481 18.23 22.90 28.10
C ALA A 481 18.24 23.42 26.66
N GLU A 482 18.86 22.69 25.72
CA GLU A 482 18.93 23.06 24.31
C GLU A 482 17.54 23.11 23.66
N VAL A 483 16.65 22.14 23.97
CA VAL A 483 15.31 22.07 23.38
C VAL A 483 14.20 22.67 24.24
N ASP A 484 14.53 23.36 25.34
CA ASP A 484 13.56 23.82 26.35
C ASP A 484 12.41 24.66 25.75
N SER A 485 12.73 25.54 24.79
CA SER A 485 11.74 26.38 24.11
C SER A 485 10.75 25.61 23.22
N TRP A 486 11.07 24.37 22.88
CA TRP A 486 10.28 23.48 22.04
C TRP A 486 9.50 22.44 22.85
N LEU A 487 9.90 22.22 24.10
CA LEU A 487 9.16 21.38 25.02
C LEU A 487 7.86 22.09 25.41
N SER A 488 6.77 21.34 25.30
CA SER A 488 5.42 21.74 25.68
C SER A 488 4.61 20.50 26.01
N ARG A 489 3.29 20.66 26.21
CA ARG A 489 2.39 19.57 26.52
C ARG A 489 2.46 18.47 25.44
N VAL A 490 2.72 17.24 25.88
CA VAL A 490 2.67 16.03 25.05
C VAL A 490 1.31 15.36 25.25
N GLU A 491 0.58 15.11 24.17
CA GLU A 491 -0.77 14.53 24.24
C GLU A 491 -0.78 13.14 24.90
N HIS A 492 0.20 12.30 24.56
CA HIS A 492 0.34 10.93 25.05
C HIS A 492 1.70 10.69 25.72
N PRO A 493 1.91 11.17 26.96
CA PRO A 493 3.21 11.16 27.63
C PRO A 493 3.70 9.76 28.06
N GLU A 494 2.86 8.72 28.01
CA GLU A 494 3.14 7.39 28.57
C GLU A 494 4.47 6.82 28.07
N PHE A 495 4.73 6.92 26.76
CA PHE A 495 5.96 6.36 26.18
C PHE A 495 7.21 7.08 26.70
N VAL A 496 7.19 8.42 26.69
CA VAL A 496 8.31 9.26 27.16
C VAL A 496 8.58 9.03 28.65
N VAL A 497 7.54 9.03 29.48
CA VAL A 497 7.68 8.88 30.94
C VAL A 497 8.16 7.48 31.29
N ARG A 498 7.69 6.45 30.59
CA ARG A 498 8.18 5.07 30.76
C ARG A 498 9.66 4.95 30.37
N ASP A 499 10.10 5.61 29.31
CA ASP A 499 11.50 5.58 28.90
C ASP A 499 12.40 6.37 29.88
N LEU A 500 11.89 7.48 30.44
CA LEU A 500 12.56 8.21 31.52
C LEU A 500 12.73 7.35 32.79
N GLU A 501 11.70 6.58 33.15
CA GLU A 501 11.76 5.65 34.29
C GLU A 501 12.81 4.56 34.06
N LYS A 502 12.74 3.87 32.92
CA LYS A 502 13.66 2.78 32.57
C LYS A 502 15.12 3.22 32.47
N SER A 503 15.37 4.45 32.03
CA SER A 503 16.72 4.98 31.89
C SER A 503 17.37 5.35 33.23
N GLY A 504 16.60 5.44 34.32
CA GLY A 504 17.12 5.83 35.64
C GLY A 504 17.56 7.31 35.74
N LEU A 505 17.26 8.13 34.73
CA LEU A 505 17.65 9.54 34.68
C LEU A 505 16.98 10.36 35.77
N ALA A 506 15.79 9.96 36.22
CA ALA A 506 15.08 10.58 37.34
C ALA A 506 15.90 10.56 38.65
N SER A 507 16.64 9.48 38.90
CA SER A 507 17.52 9.38 40.07
C SER A 507 18.87 10.08 39.85
N ARG A 508 19.40 10.02 38.62
CA ARG A 508 20.73 10.58 38.29
C ARG A 508 20.71 12.11 38.18
N PHE A 509 19.62 12.68 37.66
CA PHE A 509 19.45 14.11 37.41
C PHE A 509 18.08 14.61 37.89
N PRO A 510 17.79 14.57 39.19
CA PRO A 510 16.44 14.78 39.73
C PRO A 510 15.85 16.15 39.40
N GLU A 511 16.64 17.23 39.47
CA GLU A 511 16.19 18.59 39.12
C GLU A 511 15.83 18.74 37.63
N ALA A 512 16.67 18.19 36.75
CA ALA A 512 16.43 18.22 35.32
C ALA A 512 15.22 17.36 34.94
N ALA A 513 15.06 16.19 35.57
CA ALA A 513 13.94 15.29 35.34
C ALA A 513 12.62 15.91 35.82
N LEU A 514 12.62 16.58 36.98
CA LEU A 514 11.46 17.31 37.48
C LEU A 514 11.06 18.45 36.52
N SER A 515 12.04 19.26 36.10
CA SER A 515 11.81 20.34 35.13
C SER A 515 11.25 19.83 33.81
N PHE A 516 11.77 18.70 33.34
CA PHE A 516 11.33 18.05 32.12
C PHE A 516 9.88 17.55 32.20
N LEU A 517 9.55 16.79 33.27
CA LEU A 517 8.20 16.29 33.50
C LEU A 517 7.19 17.42 33.66
N ASP A 518 7.56 18.49 34.37
CA ASP A 518 6.73 19.68 34.53
C ASP A 518 6.40 20.33 33.20
N ARG A 519 7.32 20.30 32.24
CA ARG A 519 7.10 20.93 30.94
C ARG A 519 6.16 20.15 30.03
N ILE A 520 6.22 18.82 30.09
CA ILE A 520 5.46 17.94 29.19
C ILE A 520 4.11 17.49 29.78
N ILE A 521 3.87 17.71 31.07
CA ILE A 521 2.64 17.35 31.78
C ILE A 521 1.95 18.60 32.34
N VAL A 522 0.85 19.02 31.71
CA VAL A 522 0.16 20.29 32.01
C VAL A 522 -1.37 20.07 32.13
N ASP A 523 -1.79 18.97 32.77
CA ASP A 523 -3.20 18.54 32.92
C ASP A 523 -3.85 17.91 31.66
N GLN A 524 -3.23 16.86 31.12
CA GLN A 524 -3.89 16.00 30.13
C GLN A 524 -4.82 14.95 30.77
N PRO A 525 -5.91 14.55 30.07
CA PRO A 525 -6.89 13.58 30.58
C PRO A 525 -6.32 12.17 30.81
N TRP A 526 -5.17 11.85 30.21
CA TRP A 526 -4.52 10.56 30.35
C TRP A 526 -3.23 10.70 31.15
N GLY A 527 -3.21 10.12 32.35
CA GLY A 527 -2.01 10.06 33.19
C GLY A 527 -1.00 9.02 32.69
N ALA A 528 0.29 9.36 32.76
CA ALA A 528 1.37 8.42 32.47
C ALA A 528 1.62 7.49 33.67
N ARG A 529 1.41 6.18 33.49
CA ARG A 529 1.47 5.16 34.56
C ARG A 529 2.79 5.13 35.32
N LYS A 530 3.89 5.52 34.67
CA LYS A 530 5.23 5.54 35.27
C LYS A 530 5.59 6.86 35.94
N LEU A 531 4.70 7.84 35.94
CA LEU A 531 4.94 9.15 36.57
C LEU A 531 5.21 9.02 38.06
N GLY A 532 4.41 8.25 38.80
CA GLY A 532 4.61 8.03 40.23
C GLY A 532 6.00 7.46 40.55
N ALA A 533 6.44 6.47 39.76
CA ALA A 533 7.77 5.88 39.91
C ALA A 533 8.90 6.91 39.65
N CYS A 534 8.76 7.76 38.64
CA CYS A 534 9.71 8.85 38.39
C CYS A 534 9.75 9.85 39.56
N LEU A 535 8.59 10.24 40.11
CA LEU A 535 8.53 11.17 41.25
C LEU A 535 9.16 10.58 42.52
N ILE A 536 8.93 9.29 42.80
CA ILE A 536 9.58 8.58 43.91
C ILE A 536 11.10 8.55 43.72
N ALA A 537 11.58 8.28 42.50
CA ALA A 537 13.01 8.29 42.18
C ALA A 537 13.63 9.68 42.38
N ILE A 538 12.92 10.76 41.97
CA ILE A 538 13.34 12.15 42.18
C ILE A 538 13.42 12.49 43.67
N GLU A 539 12.38 12.17 44.45
CA GLU A 539 12.35 12.41 45.90
C GLU A 539 13.45 11.63 46.62
N GLY A 540 13.66 10.37 46.25
CA GLY A 540 14.70 9.53 46.84
C GLY A 540 16.12 10.05 46.58
N ALA A 541 16.36 10.64 45.41
CA ALA A 541 17.67 11.20 45.04
C ALA A 541 17.88 12.62 45.59
N SER A 542 16.84 13.45 45.67
CA SER A 542 16.91 14.83 46.19
C SER A 542 15.66 15.18 47.00
N PRO A 543 15.65 14.89 48.31
CA PRO A 543 14.48 15.09 49.17
C PRO A 543 14.00 16.55 49.24
N SER A 544 14.88 17.53 49.02
CA SER A 544 14.52 18.95 49.01
C SER A 544 13.53 19.32 47.90
N LEU A 545 13.48 18.54 46.80
CA LEU A 545 12.56 18.80 45.69
C LEU A 545 11.09 18.51 46.03
N ARG A 546 10.81 17.80 47.13
CA ARG A 546 9.45 17.58 47.60
C ARG A 546 8.69 18.88 47.91
N GLU A 547 9.43 19.90 48.33
CA GLU A 547 8.89 21.22 48.62
C GLU A 547 8.73 22.09 47.36
N ASP A 548 9.26 21.65 46.21
CA ASP A 548 9.14 22.36 44.93
C ASP A 548 7.69 22.34 44.43
N HIS A 549 7.20 23.50 43.98
CA HIS A 549 5.87 23.65 43.43
C HIS A 549 5.60 22.71 42.22
N ARG A 550 6.60 22.46 41.38
CA ARG A 550 6.51 21.56 40.22
C ARG A 550 6.27 20.12 40.67
N PHE A 551 7.00 19.69 41.71
CA PHE A 551 6.85 18.35 42.27
C PHE A 551 5.46 18.17 42.85
N ARG A 552 4.98 19.13 43.64
CA ARG A 552 3.64 19.10 44.24
C ARG A 552 2.54 19.04 43.19
N ARG A 553 2.64 19.86 42.13
CA ARG A 553 1.68 19.84 41.01
C ARG A 553 1.64 18.48 40.32
N LEU A 554 2.80 17.92 39.97
CA LEU A 554 2.89 16.61 39.32
C LEU A 554 2.42 15.45 40.22
N TYR A 555 2.68 15.56 41.52
CA TYR A 555 2.21 14.59 42.52
C TYR A 555 0.69 14.61 42.68
N GLU A 556 0.10 15.81 42.74
CA GLU A 556 -1.36 15.98 42.75
C GLU A 556 -2.00 15.44 41.47
N TYR A 557 -1.40 15.75 40.32
CA TYR A 557 -1.81 15.22 39.01
C TYR A 557 -1.78 13.68 38.99
N ALA A 558 -0.69 13.06 39.45
CA ALA A 558 -0.57 11.61 39.54
C ALA A 558 -1.66 10.99 40.43
N ARG A 559 -1.92 11.61 41.60
CA ARG A 559 -2.95 11.17 42.54
C ARG A 559 -4.37 11.25 41.95
N GLN A 560 -4.69 12.31 41.22
CA GLN A 560 -5.99 12.47 40.57
C GLN A 560 -6.26 11.38 39.52
N HIS A 561 -5.19 10.85 38.90
CA HIS A 561 -5.27 9.80 37.88
C HIS A 561 -5.02 8.38 38.43
N GLY A 562 -4.90 8.23 39.76
CA GLY A 562 -4.73 6.93 40.43
C GLY A 562 -3.38 6.25 40.15
N LEU A 563 -2.31 7.04 39.99
CA LEU A 563 -0.97 6.59 39.58
C LEU A 563 0.02 6.44 40.72
#